data_AF-A0A2V3HIZ7-F1
#
_entry.id   AF-A0A2V3HIZ7-F1
#
_cell.length_a   1.000
_cell.length_b   1.000
_cell.length_c   1.000
_cell.angle_alpha   90.00
_cell.angle_beta   90.00
_cell.angle_gamma   90.00
#
_symmetry.space_group_name_H-M   'P 1'
#
loop_
_entity.id
_entity.type
_entity.pdbx_description
1 polymer ?
#
loop_
_entity_poly.entity_id
_entity_poly.type
_entity_poly.pdbx_seq_one_letter_code
_entity_poly.pdbx_strand_id
1 'polypeptide(L)'
;MEEEERGWWEATSGDEPEPEIKPETTQATEAAATTIGSGEGMNINTILAISSGGLLFGLFSPWGRRGSGFQALWYSFSDVLWVFTDVLPVYSEWGLNPLDVISWLIYPLLPVVFVATFVATWYKSRQGDEEFGMKASKFHLYFFGIWYLLGVFNWGVFFPSEWNYGMWIAAASGIGLHPTAYGLGEHITAWFDNR
;
A
#
# COMPACT_ATOMS: atom_id res chain seq x y z
N MET A 1 -39.24 -5.10 -13.12
CA MET A 1 -38.71 -5.27 -11.75
C MET A 1 -37.33 -5.83 -11.95
N GLU A 2 -36.33 -4.95 -11.92
CA GLU A 2 -34.92 -5.31 -12.01
C GLU A 2 -34.43 -5.43 -10.57
N GLU A 3 -33.92 -6.60 -10.20
CA GLU A 3 -33.22 -6.81 -8.94
C GLU A 3 -31.80 -6.27 -9.12
N GLU A 4 -31.44 -5.21 -8.39
CA GLU A 4 -30.07 -4.72 -8.31
C GLU A 4 -29.22 -5.77 -7.58
N GLU A 5 -28.27 -6.39 -8.30
CA GLU A 5 -27.25 -7.26 -7.70
C GLU A 5 -26.36 -6.44 -6.75
N ARG A 6 -26.46 -6.72 -5.45
CA ARG A 6 -25.60 -6.11 -4.42
C ARG A 6 -24.17 -6.63 -4.56
N GLY A 7 -23.22 -5.71 -4.63
CA GLY A 7 -21.79 -6.02 -4.62
C GLY A 7 -21.34 -6.55 -3.26
N TRP A 8 -20.42 -7.52 -3.26
CA TRP A 8 -19.83 -8.15 -2.06
C TRP A 8 -19.03 -7.19 -1.15
N TRP A 9 -19.00 -5.89 -1.47
CA TRP A 9 -18.35 -4.82 -0.73
C TRP A 9 -19.33 -3.92 0.05
N GLU A 10 -20.65 -4.13 -0.09
CA GLU A 10 -21.65 -3.45 0.74
C GLU A 10 -21.73 -4.12 2.10
N ALA A 11 -21.43 -3.37 3.17
CA ALA A 11 -21.60 -3.85 4.52
C ALA A 11 -23.10 -4.08 4.80
N THR A 12 -23.47 -5.32 5.12
CA THR A 12 -24.81 -5.68 5.61
C THR A 12 -25.06 -4.98 6.93
N SER A 13 -25.98 -4.02 6.95
CA SER A 13 -26.38 -3.24 8.13
C SER A 13 -27.29 -4.04 9.08
N GLY A 14 -26.90 -5.27 9.45
CA GLY A 14 -27.82 -6.19 10.12
C GLY A 14 -27.22 -7.26 11.03
N ASP A 15 -25.92 -7.24 11.35
CA ASP A 15 -25.27 -8.23 12.23
C ASP A 15 -24.57 -7.60 13.45
N GLU A 16 -25.11 -6.52 14.01
CA GLU A 16 -24.79 -6.10 15.38
C GLU A 16 -25.98 -6.43 16.30
N PRO A 17 -25.81 -7.21 17.38
CA PRO A 17 -26.87 -7.39 18.35
C PRO A 17 -27.14 -6.06 19.07
N GLU A 18 -28.38 -5.57 19.01
CA GLU A 18 -28.85 -4.38 19.72
C GLU A 18 -28.47 -4.44 21.22
N PRO A 19 -27.82 -3.41 21.78
CA PRO A 19 -27.58 -3.37 23.22
C PRO A 19 -28.91 -3.09 23.95
N GLU A 20 -29.30 -4.02 24.83
CA GLU A 20 -30.42 -3.86 25.76
C GLU A 20 -30.30 -2.56 26.56
N ILE A 21 -31.27 -1.67 26.38
CA ILE A 21 -31.41 -0.43 27.14
C ILE A 21 -31.90 -0.77 28.56
N LYS A 22 -31.06 -0.56 29.57
CA LYS A 22 -31.48 -0.39 30.98
C LYS A 22 -31.37 1.09 31.39
N PRO A 23 -32.38 1.66 32.08
CA PRO A 23 -32.41 3.09 32.35
C PRO A 23 -31.66 3.50 33.63
N GLU A 24 -31.15 4.73 33.56
CA GLU A 24 -30.82 5.69 34.62
C GLU A 24 -29.77 5.33 35.68
N THR A 25 -28.69 6.14 35.78
CA THR A 25 -28.62 7.21 36.80
C THR A 25 -27.52 8.22 36.44
N THR A 26 -27.91 9.48 36.47
CA THR A 26 -27.17 10.73 36.35
C THR A 26 -25.88 10.79 37.20
N GLN A 27 -24.75 11.18 36.61
CA GLN A 27 -23.84 12.15 37.22
C GLN A 27 -22.99 12.85 36.16
N ALA A 28 -23.17 14.17 36.06
CA ALA A 28 -22.26 15.06 35.37
C ALA A 28 -20.92 15.09 36.14
N THR A 29 -19.81 14.85 35.44
CA THR A 29 -18.48 15.31 35.87
C THR A 29 -17.68 15.60 34.60
N GLU A 30 -17.46 16.91 34.43
CA GLU A 30 -16.31 17.54 33.79
C GLU A 30 -15.68 16.87 32.57
N ALA A 31 -15.82 17.54 31.42
CA ALA A 31 -14.70 17.98 30.60
C ALA A 31 -13.34 17.29 30.88
N ALA A 32 -13.21 16.04 30.47
CA ALA A 32 -11.93 15.47 30.08
C ALA A 32 -11.91 15.50 28.55
N ALA A 33 -11.70 16.70 28.00
CA ALA A 33 -10.89 16.81 26.81
C ALA A 33 -9.52 16.24 27.20
N THR A 34 -9.34 14.93 27.02
CA THR A 34 -8.05 14.27 27.17
C THR A 34 -7.18 14.77 26.01
N THR A 35 -6.68 15.97 26.21
CA THR A 35 -5.41 16.46 25.70
C THR A 35 -4.32 15.59 26.32
N ILE A 36 -4.27 14.32 25.89
CA ILE A 36 -3.10 13.47 26.13
C ILE A 36 -2.06 13.93 25.12
N GLY A 37 -1.11 14.70 25.62
CA GLY A 37 0.27 14.74 25.16
C GLY A 37 0.46 14.93 23.67
N SER A 38 0.66 16.18 23.26
CA SER A 38 1.52 16.54 22.14
C SER A 38 2.94 15.98 22.37
N GLY A 39 3.12 14.67 22.20
CA GLY A 39 4.42 14.11 21.80
C GLY A 39 4.60 14.48 20.34
N GLU A 40 5.80 14.94 19.97
CA GLU A 40 6.15 15.45 18.63
C GLU A 40 6.14 14.32 17.57
N GLY A 41 4.96 13.76 17.30
CA GLY A 41 4.68 12.91 16.14
C GLY A 41 4.69 13.79 14.88
N MET A 42 5.38 13.33 13.85
CA MET A 42 5.45 14.08 12.59
C MET A 42 4.05 14.20 11.97
N ASN A 43 3.64 15.42 11.61
CA ASN A 43 2.31 15.70 11.04
C ASN A 43 2.03 14.83 9.81
N ILE A 44 0.78 14.34 9.68
CA ILE A 44 0.29 13.54 8.55
C ILE A 44 0.69 14.13 7.18
N ASN A 45 0.62 15.44 7.01
CA ASN A 45 0.99 16.12 5.77
C ASN A 45 2.49 16.02 5.49
N THR A 46 3.32 16.07 6.53
CA THR A 46 4.77 15.97 6.42
C THR A 46 5.18 14.55 6.04
N ILE A 47 4.59 13.52 6.66
CA ILE A 47 4.91 12.13 6.31
C ILE A 47 4.39 11.80 4.91
N LEU A 48 3.17 12.21 4.55
CA LEU A 48 2.68 12.07 3.18
C LEU A 48 3.58 12.79 2.17
N ALA A 49 4.13 13.96 2.50
CA ALA A 49 5.07 14.68 1.64
C ALA A 49 6.40 13.91 1.49
N ILE A 50 6.97 13.38 2.57
CA ILE A 50 8.20 12.58 2.53
C ILE A 50 7.97 11.30 1.72
N SER A 51 6.89 10.58 1.99
CA SER A 51 6.53 9.37 1.24
C SER A 51 6.27 9.69 -0.23
N SER A 52 5.61 10.79 -0.54
CA SER A 52 5.40 11.22 -1.94
C SER A 52 6.73 11.56 -2.61
N GLY A 53 7.65 12.21 -1.89
CA GLY A 53 9.02 12.46 -2.35
C GLY A 53 9.78 11.16 -2.60
N GLY A 54 9.65 10.18 -1.71
CA GLY A 54 10.22 8.84 -1.86
C GLY A 54 9.66 8.11 -3.09
N LEU A 55 8.35 8.15 -3.31
CA LEU A 55 7.71 7.60 -4.50
C LEU A 55 8.27 8.26 -5.77
N LEU A 56 8.28 9.60 -5.82
CA LEU A 56 8.77 10.34 -6.98
C LEU A 56 10.24 10.03 -7.26
N PHE A 57 11.10 10.04 -6.23
CA PHE A 57 12.49 9.66 -6.37
C PHE A 57 12.64 8.22 -6.90
N GLY A 58 11.85 7.30 -6.36
CA GLY A 58 11.77 5.93 -6.85
C GLY A 58 11.38 5.85 -8.32
N LEU A 59 10.37 6.63 -8.76
CA LEU A 59 9.90 6.67 -10.15
C LEU A 59 10.89 7.30 -11.13
N PHE A 60 11.71 8.26 -10.70
CA PHE A 60 12.80 8.81 -11.53
C PHE A 60 14.02 7.89 -11.58
N SER A 61 14.18 7.02 -10.59
CA SER A 61 15.31 6.09 -10.48
C SER A 61 15.17 4.88 -11.43
N PRO A 62 16.19 4.02 -11.57
CA PRO A 62 16.17 2.83 -12.41
C PRO A 62 15.15 1.75 -12.07
N TRP A 63 14.47 1.23 -13.10
CA TRP A 63 13.44 0.18 -13.04
C TRP A 63 13.70 -0.93 -14.07
N GLY A 64 14.88 -1.53 -14.00
CA GLY A 64 15.31 -2.63 -14.86
C GLY A 64 15.22 -2.26 -16.35
N ARG A 65 14.51 -3.09 -17.11
CA ARG A 65 14.41 -2.97 -18.58
C ARG A 65 13.76 -1.67 -19.04
N ARG A 66 12.95 -1.02 -18.20
CA ARG A 66 12.22 0.19 -18.55
C ARG A 66 12.98 1.47 -18.25
N GLY A 67 14.22 1.41 -17.76
CA GLY A 67 15.07 2.59 -17.55
C GLY A 67 14.65 3.44 -16.36
N SER A 68 13.37 3.81 -16.21
CA SER A 68 12.81 4.48 -15.04
C SER A 68 11.40 4.02 -14.70
N GLY A 69 10.92 4.38 -13.50
CA GLY A 69 9.57 4.04 -13.04
C GLY A 69 8.47 4.78 -13.79
N PHE A 70 8.71 6.02 -14.25
CA PHE A 70 7.77 6.70 -15.15
C PHE A 70 7.65 6.00 -16.51
N GLN A 71 8.77 5.54 -17.05
CA GLN A 71 8.75 4.78 -18.29
C GLN A 71 8.09 3.40 -18.06
N ALA A 72 8.32 2.75 -16.92
CA ALA A 72 7.61 1.53 -16.54
C ALA A 72 6.10 1.76 -16.42
N LEU A 73 5.68 2.87 -15.82
CA LEU A 73 4.27 3.27 -15.73
C LEU A 73 3.66 3.47 -17.12
N TRP A 74 4.36 4.19 -18.00
CA TRP A 74 3.91 4.46 -19.37
C TRP A 74 3.68 3.18 -20.17
N TYR A 75 4.57 2.20 -20.04
CA TYR A 75 4.49 0.92 -20.76
C TYR A 75 3.71 -0.16 -20.02
N SER A 76 3.18 0.10 -18.81
CA SER A 76 2.57 -0.93 -17.95
C SER A 76 1.53 -1.80 -18.66
N PHE A 77 0.52 -1.19 -19.27
CA PHE A 77 -0.53 -1.95 -19.95
C PHE A 77 -0.05 -2.62 -21.24
N SER A 78 0.91 -2.02 -21.95
CA SER A 78 1.56 -2.65 -23.10
C SER A 78 2.31 -3.92 -22.67
N ASP A 79 2.95 -3.90 -21.50
CA ASP A 79 3.72 -5.02 -20.97
C ASP A 79 2.81 -6.13 -20.47
N VAL A 80 1.71 -5.78 -19.79
CA VAL A 80 0.67 -6.74 -19.43
C VAL A 80 0.10 -7.41 -20.68
N LEU A 81 -0.25 -6.61 -21.70
CA LEU A 81 -0.78 -7.16 -22.95
C LEU A 81 0.22 -8.11 -23.61
N TRP A 82 1.48 -7.71 -23.71
CA TRP A 82 2.55 -8.53 -24.25
C TRP A 82 2.70 -9.86 -23.50
N VAL A 83 2.57 -9.89 -22.17
CA VAL A 83 2.60 -11.14 -21.42
C VAL A 83 1.44 -12.06 -21.82
N PHE A 84 0.24 -11.53 -22.04
CA PHE A 84 -0.89 -12.34 -22.48
C PHE A 84 -0.78 -12.81 -23.93
N THR A 85 -0.30 -11.96 -24.84
CA THR A 85 -0.30 -12.24 -26.28
C THR A 85 0.94 -13.00 -26.75
N ASP A 86 2.09 -12.77 -26.12
CA ASP A 86 3.38 -13.25 -26.60
C ASP A 86 4.06 -14.21 -25.64
N VAL A 87 3.87 -14.08 -24.32
CA VAL A 87 4.54 -14.95 -23.34
C VAL A 87 3.68 -16.16 -22.98
N LEU A 88 2.44 -15.92 -22.57
CA LEU A 88 1.53 -16.96 -22.10
C LEU A 88 1.32 -18.12 -23.11
N PRO A 89 1.32 -17.92 -24.44
CA PRO A 89 1.17 -19.03 -25.38
C PRO A 89 2.40 -19.94 -25.49
N VAL A 90 3.61 -19.43 -25.19
CA VAL A 90 4.89 -20.12 -25.46
C VAL A 90 5.81 -20.21 -24.24
N TYR A 91 5.35 -19.84 -23.04
CA TYR A 91 6.19 -19.76 -21.84
C TYR A 91 6.90 -21.09 -21.53
N SER A 92 6.24 -22.23 -21.77
CA SER A 92 6.83 -23.56 -21.58
C SER A 92 7.99 -23.84 -22.55
N GLU A 93 7.92 -23.33 -23.78
CA GLU A 93 9.00 -23.42 -24.77
C GLU A 93 10.21 -22.58 -24.38
N TRP A 94 9.98 -21.50 -23.62
CA TRP A 94 11.02 -20.64 -23.07
C TRP A 94 11.63 -21.17 -21.76
N GLY A 95 11.19 -22.36 -21.32
CA GLY A 95 11.62 -22.96 -20.06
C GLY A 95 11.10 -22.23 -18.82
N LEU A 96 10.09 -21.37 -18.98
CA LEU A 96 9.45 -20.66 -17.88
C LEU A 96 8.42 -21.56 -17.20
N ASN A 97 8.26 -21.39 -15.90
CA ASN A 97 7.17 -22.02 -15.17
C ASN A 97 5.97 -21.06 -15.03
N PRO A 98 4.79 -21.52 -14.60
CA PRO A 98 3.63 -20.65 -14.43
C PRO A 98 3.84 -19.49 -13.43
N LEU A 99 4.69 -19.66 -12.41
CA LEU A 99 5.01 -18.61 -11.45
C LEU A 99 5.83 -17.48 -12.09
N ASP A 100 6.67 -17.79 -13.10
CA ASP A 100 7.38 -16.78 -13.87
C ASP A 100 6.42 -15.90 -14.64
N VAL A 101 5.42 -16.50 -15.28
CA VAL A 101 4.38 -15.76 -16.01
C VAL A 101 3.61 -14.85 -15.05
N ILE A 102 3.26 -15.33 -13.85
CA ILE A 102 2.61 -14.51 -12.82
C ILE A 102 3.54 -13.36 -12.38
N SER A 103 4.82 -13.63 -12.13
CA SER A 103 5.80 -12.59 -11.76
C SER A 103 5.90 -11.52 -12.86
N TRP A 104 5.93 -11.95 -14.12
CA TRP A 104 5.99 -11.07 -15.29
C TRP A 104 4.70 -10.29 -15.51
N LEU A 105 3.55 -10.78 -15.06
CA LEU A 105 2.29 -10.02 -15.02
C LEU A 105 2.25 -8.99 -13.90
N ILE A 106 2.76 -9.32 -12.72
CA ILE A 106 2.74 -8.41 -11.56
C ILE A 106 3.74 -7.27 -11.74
N TYR A 107 4.92 -7.56 -12.27
CA TYR A 107 5.99 -6.56 -12.47
C TYR A 107 5.52 -5.25 -13.15
N PRO A 108 4.88 -5.28 -14.33
CA PRO A 108 4.43 -4.06 -15.00
C PRO A 108 3.30 -3.36 -14.26
N LEU A 109 2.59 -4.02 -13.34
CA LEU A 109 1.52 -3.42 -12.54
C LEU A 109 2.04 -2.69 -11.30
N LEU A 110 3.27 -2.97 -10.84
CA LEU A 110 3.90 -2.31 -9.69
C LEU A 110 3.83 -0.78 -9.76
N PRO A 111 4.29 -0.10 -10.84
CA PRO A 111 4.27 1.36 -10.86
C PRO A 111 2.84 1.92 -10.82
N VAL A 112 1.87 1.22 -11.42
CA VAL A 112 0.45 1.62 -11.39
C VAL A 112 -0.09 1.51 -9.96
N VAL A 113 0.14 0.40 -9.28
CA VAL A 113 -0.28 0.18 -7.89
C VAL A 113 0.35 1.21 -6.97
N PHE A 114 1.65 1.48 -7.14
CA PHE A 114 2.35 2.45 -6.30
C PHE A 114 1.78 3.86 -6.46
N VAL A 115 1.53 4.31 -7.70
CA VAL A 115 0.92 5.63 -7.92
C VAL A 115 -0.53 5.66 -7.43
N ALA A 116 -1.33 4.64 -7.73
CA ALA A 116 -2.74 4.60 -7.38
C ALA A 116 -2.97 4.63 -5.85
N THR A 117 -2.18 3.85 -5.10
CA THR A 117 -2.26 3.83 -3.63
C THR A 117 -1.94 5.18 -3.02
N PHE A 118 -0.96 5.90 -3.56
CA PHE A 118 -0.62 7.26 -3.13
C PHE A 118 -1.69 8.29 -3.47
N VAL A 119 -2.16 8.30 -4.72
CA VAL A 119 -3.21 9.23 -5.16
C VAL A 119 -4.49 9.03 -4.36
N ALA A 120 -4.90 7.78 -4.17
CA ALA A 120 -6.10 7.45 -3.40
C ALA A 120 -5.93 7.82 -1.92
N THR A 121 -4.77 7.55 -1.32
CA THR A 121 -4.51 7.91 0.09
C THR A 121 -4.49 9.41 0.28
N TRP A 122 -3.88 10.17 -0.62
CA TRP A 122 -3.90 11.63 -0.58
C TRP A 122 -5.32 12.17 -0.67
N TYR A 123 -6.13 11.64 -1.58
CA TYR A 123 -7.52 12.09 -1.72
C TYR A 123 -8.34 11.77 -0.46
N LYS A 124 -8.16 10.58 0.12
CA LYS A 124 -8.88 10.14 1.31
C LYS A 124 -8.43 10.81 2.60
N SER A 125 -7.15 11.13 2.75
CA SER A 125 -6.66 11.91 3.89
C SER A 125 -7.26 13.32 3.91
N ARG A 126 -7.51 13.93 2.74
CA ARG A 126 -8.24 15.21 2.65
C ARG A 126 -9.70 15.11 3.10
N GLN A 127 -10.29 13.92 3.08
CA GLN A 127 -11.62 13.64 3.60
C GLN A 127 -11.62 13.24 5.09
N GLY A 128 -10.46 13.15 5.72
CA GLY A 128 -10.32 12.68 7.11
C GLY A 128 -10.39 11.15 7.28
N ASP A 129 -10.33 10.39 6.18
CA ASP A 129 -10.35 8.92 6.21
C ASP A 129 -8.91 8.38 6.36
N GLU A 130 -8.42 8.36 7.59
CA GLU A 130 -7.07 7.88 7.91
C GLU A 130 -6.96 6.35 7.81
N GLU A 131 -8.04 5.61 8.05
CA GLU A 131 -8.07 4.14 7.97
C GLU A 131 -7.77 3.66 6.54
N PHE A 132 -8.19 4.42 5.53
CA PHE A 132 -7.85 4.14 4.15
C PHE A 132 -6.34 4.06 3.92
N GLY A 133 -5.55 4.96 4.52
CA GLY A 133 -4.09 4.95 4.39
C GLY A 133 -3.46 3.66 4.91
N MET A 134 -4.00 3.09 6.00
CA MET A 134 -3.57 1.79 6.51
C MET A 134 -3.79 0.68 5.48
N LYS A 135 -4.99 0.63 4.90
CA LYS A 135 -5.37 -0.39 3.90
C LYS A 135 -4.53 -0.24 2.64
N ALA A 136 -4.33 0.99 2.17
CA ALA A 136 -3.52 1.31 1.01
C ALA A 136 -2.05 0.95 1.21
N SER A 137 -1.48 1.24 2.39
CA SER A 137 -0.11 0.86 2.75
C SER A 137 0.10 -0.65 2.71
N LYS A 138 -0.82 -1.41 3.34
CA LYS A 138 -0.77 -2.88 3.32
C LYS A 138 -0.85 -3.42 1.91
N PHE A 139 -1.80 -2.93 1.11
CA PHE A 139 -1.93 -3.35 -0.28
C PHE A 139 -0.66 -3.04 -1.10
N HIS A 140 -0.12 -1.83 -0.98
CA HIS A 140 1.11 -1.40 -1.63
C HIS A 140 2.29 -2.35 -1.33
N LEU A 141 2.53 -2.61 -0.04
CA LEU A 141 3.64 -3.42 0.41
C LEU A 141 3.43 -4.92 0.12
N TYR A 142 2.22 -5.44 0.26
CA TYR A 142 1.93 -6.84 -0.08
C TYR A 142 2.01 -7.10 -1.58
N PHE A 143 1.54 -6.17 -2.41
CA PHE A 143 1.64 -6.33 -3.86
C PHE A 143 3.10 -6.39 -4.32
N PHE A 144 3.95 -5.50 -3.80
CA PHE A 144 5.40 -5.59 -3.98
C PHE A 144 5.99 -6.87 -3.38
N GLY A 145 5.58 -7.24 -2.17
CA GLY A 145 6.07 -8.41 -1.45
C GLY A 145 5.80 -9.72 -2.19
N ILE A 146 4.62 -9.87 -2.80
CA ILE A 146 4.30 -11.03 -3.64
C ILE A 146 5.23 -11.09 -4.84
N TRP A 147 5.40 -9.97 -5.55
CA TRP A 147 6.33 -9.91 -6.68
C TRP A 147 7.77 -10.27 -6.27
N TYR A 148 8.22 -9.71 -5.14
CA TYR A 148 9.54 -9.97 -4.58
C TYR A 148 9.73 -11.45 -4.23
N LEU A 149 8.77 -12.06 -3.52
CA LEU A 149 8.84 -13.48 -3.17
C LEU A 149 8.89 -14.37 -4.40
N LEU A 150 8.10 -14.07 -5.44
CA LEU A 150 8.19 -14.80 -6.72
C LEU A 150 9.59 -14.65 -7.34
N GLY A 151 10.19 -13.45 -7.29
CA GLY A 151 11.55 -13.21 -7.74
C GLY A 151 12.61 -14.02 -6.96
N VAL A 152 12.44 -14.14 -5.64
CA VAL A 152 13.30 -14.99 -4.80
C VAL A 152 13.16 -16.46 -5.18
N PHE A 153 11.93 -16.96 -5.28
CA PHE A 153 11.67 -18.38 -5.56
C PHE A 153 12.12 -18.81 -6.96
N ASN A 154 11.90 -17.97 -7.97
CA ASN A 154 12.18 -18.35 -9.35
C ASN A 154 13.60 -18.00 -9.80
N TRP A 155 14.16 -16.89 -9.31
CA TRP A 155 15.40 -16.31 -9.85
C TRP A 155 16.48 -16.07 -8.79
N GLY A 156 16.22 -16.33 -7.50
CA GLY A 156 17.19 -16.10 -6.42
C GLY A 156 17.55 -14.62 -6.21
N VAL A 157 16.64 -13.70 -6.53
CA VAL A 157 16.88 -12.26 -6.41
C VAL A 157 16.58 -11.79 -4.99
N PHE A 158 17.62 -11.52 -4.20
CA PHE A 158 17.48 -11.11 -2.79
C PHE A 158 17.59 -9.61 -2.54
N PHE A 159 18.36 -8.89 -3.34
CA PHE A 159 18.67 -7.48 -3.11
C PHE A 159 18.45 -6.63 -4.36
N PRO A 160 18.14 -5.32 -4.20
CA PRO A 160 18.19 -4.38 -5.32
C PRO A 160 19.56 -4.41 -6.00
N SER A 161 19.54 -4.23 -7.30
CA SER A 161 20.72 -3.96 -8.13
C SER A 161 20.70 -2.50 -8.59
N GLU A 162 21.83 -2.04 -9.11
CA GLU A 162 21.94 -0.71 -9.74
C GLU A 162 20.90 -0.51 -10.87
N TRP A 163 20.46 -1.60 -11.49
CA TRP A 163 19.50 -1.57 -12.58
C TRP A 163 18.05 -1.35 -12.11
N ASN A 164 17.70 -1.70 -10.86
CA ASN A 164 16.29 -1.74 -10.44
C ASN A 164 16.00 -1.20 -9.04
N TYR A 165 16.94 -0.51 -8.38
CA TYR A 165 16.75 0.01 -7.03
C TYR A 165 15.60 1.01 -6.90
N GLY A 166 15.22 1.72 -7.97
CA GLY A 166 14.11 2.69 -7.95
C GLY A 166 12.77 2.07 -7.54
N MET A 167 12.53 0.83 -7.95
CA MET A 167 11.35 0.06 -7.56
C MET A 167 11.29 -0.21 -6.06
N TRP A 168 12.43 -0.48 -5.43
CA TRP A 168 12.51 -0.74 -4.00
C TRP A 168 12.25 0.51 -3.17
N ILE A 169 12.76 1.66 -3.64
CA ILE A 169 12.49 2.94 -3.01
C ILE A 169 11.01 3.29 -3.13
N ALA A 170 10.42 3.09 -4.32
CA ALA A 170 9.00 3.31 -4.53
C ALA A 170 8.16 2.38 -3.64
N ALA A 171 8.52 1.11 -3.50
CA ALA A 171 7.85 0.18 -2.59
C ALA A 171 7.95 0.60 -1.11
N ALA A 172 9.16 0.97 -0.66
CA ALA A 172 9.40 1.40 0.72
C ALA A 172 8.65 2.69 1.07
N SER A 173 8.40 3.56 0.09
CA SER A 173 7.63 4.79 0.30
C SER A 173 6.20 4.52 0.80
N GLY A 174 5.63 3.35 0.48
CA GLY A 174 4.31 2.91 0.94
C GLY A 174 4.18 2.77 2.46
N ILE A 175 5.27 2.71 3.20
CA ILE A 175 5.25 2.67 4.68
C ILE A 175 4.60 3.94 5.23
N GLY A 176 4.95 5.12 4.69
CA GLY A 176 4.36 6.39 5.16
C GLY A 176 2.97 6.68 4.60
N LEU A 177 2.29 5.70 3.99
CA LEU A 177 0.83 5.73 3.84
C LEU A 177 0.12 5.27 5.13
N HIS A 178 0.82 4.54 6.02
CA HIS A 178 0.22 3.90 7.18
C HIS A 178 0.03 4.87 8.38
N PRO A 179 -1.19 4.98 8.95
CA PRO A 179 -1.52 5.64 10.22
C PRO A 179 -0.52 5.45 11.36
N THR A 180 -0.15 4.20 11.65
CA THR A 180 0.81 3.94 12.74
C THR A 180 2.27 4.19 12.37
N ALA A 181 2.64 4.45 11.12
CA ALA A 181 3.96 5.01 10.82
C ALA A 181 4.09 6.44 11.41
N TYR A 182 2.96 7.12 11.61
CA TYR A 182 2.88 8.42 12.30
C TYR A 182 3.02 8.28 13.84
N GLY A 183 2.79 7.09 14.42
CA GLY A 183 2.83 6.81 15.87
C GLY A 183 3.89 5.79 16.34
N LEU A 184 4.69 5.20 15.45
CA LEU A 184 5.74 4.23 15.80
C LEU A 184 6.86 4.88 16.64
N GLY A 185 7.06 6.20 16.50
CA GLY A 185 7.95 6.97 17.37
C GLY A 185 7.53 6.90 18.83
N GLU A 186 6.23 7.06 19.12
CA GLU A 186 5.69 7.10 20.49
C GLU A 186 5.81 5.77 21.22
N HIS A 187 5.65 4.63 20.53
CA HIS A 187 5.79 3.31 21.16
C HIS A 187 7.25 2.92 21.43
N ILE A 188 8.19 3.41 20.61
CA ILE A 188 9.62 3.13 20.82
C ILE A 188 10.16 4.03 21.94
N THR A 189 9.84 5.33 21.97
CA THR A 189 10.26 6.22 23.07
C THR A 189 9.61 5.84 24.40
N ALA A 190 8.32 5.50 24.43
CA ALA A 190 7.65 5.04 25.66
C ALA A 190 8.22 3.72 26.22
N TRP A 191 8.88 2.91 25.39
CA TRP A 191 9.59 1.71 25.84
C TRP A 191 10.97 2.03 26.44
N PHE A 192 11.65 3.07 25.96
CA PHE A 192 12.92 3.54 26.51
C PHE A 192 12.76 4.42 27.76
N ASP A 193 11.66 5.17 27.88
CA ASP A 193 11.37 6.02 29.05
C ASP A 193 10.83 5.23 30.26
N ASN A 194 10.46 3.95 30.07
CA ASN A 194 10.02 3.04 31.14
C ASN A 194 11.14 2.09 31.64
N ARG A 195 12.42 2.45 31.44
CA ARG A 195 13.59 1.76 32.00
C ARG A 195 14.44 2.71 32.84
#